data_AF-A0A7J6T1N6-F1
#
_entry.id   AF-A0A7J6T1N6-F1
#
_cell.length_a   1.000
_cell.length_b   1.000
_cell.length_c   1.000
_cell.angle_alpha   90.00
_cell.angle_beta   90.00
_cell.angle_gamma   90.00
#
_symmetry.space_group_name_H-M   'P 1'
#
loop_
_entity.id
_entity.type
_entity.pdbx_description
1 polymer ?
#
loop_
_entity_poly.entity_id
_entity_poly.type
_entity_poly.pdbx_seq_one_letter_code
_entity_poly.pdbx_strand_id
1 'polypeptide(L)'
;MSFSEVTSEPATSSSSVEKAATEKPHTSWRDRFTWHKLLIPTLIVILVVTGTLNTIAGKIRSQPLGDASGYVTSIISQFVYFTTYWCILILLWVVSKLTHKDIMTKEEFLWVWTPRKDVDKSKKGFRRWWARLPGFKYTFFSSIADVLGDNLMFLTQPFLSIILFNLLQQGMVPFTLMWSCILLGARYISEELLGVALVVAMTIASAVLSSASGGSS
;
A
#
# COMPACT_ATOMS: atom_id res chain seq x y z
N MET A 1 -50.51 -6.49 62.82
CA MET A 1 -49.06 -6.60 62.58
C MET A 1 -48.89 -6.75 61.09
N SER A 2 -48.22 -5.92 60.30
CA SER A 2 -47.34 -4.76 60.48
C SER A 2 -47.52 -3.91 59.22
N PHE A 3 -47.84 -2.62 59.38
CA PHE A 3 -46.90 -1.50 59.19
C PHE A 3 -46.43 -1.30 57.74
N SER A 4 -47.05 -0.29 57.14
CA SER A 4 -46.61 0.46 55.97
C SER A 4 -45.22 1.05 56.20
N GLU A 5 -44.36 1.01 55.17
CA GLU A 5 -43.20 1.90 55.10
C GLU A 5 -43.06 2.42 53.68
N VAL A 6 -43.57 3.64 53.50
CA VAL A 6 -43.37 4.50 52.34
C VAL A 6 -42.13 5.31 52.64
N THR A 7 -41.01 4.99 51.98
CA THR A 7 -39.80 5.80 52.01
C THR A 7 -39.75 6.68 50.76
N SER A 8 -40.15 7.92 50.97
CA SER A 8 -39.90 9.07 50.11
C SER A 8 -38.45 9.52 50.25
N GLU A 9 -37.66 9.47 49.17
CA GLU A 9 -36.36 10.15 49.11
C GLU A 9 -36.50 11.56 48.51
N PRO A 10 -35.82 12.57 49.09
CA PRO A 10 -35.92 13.95 48.67
C PRO A 10 -35.02 14.27 47.47
N ALA A 11 -35.57 15.10 46.58
CA ALA A 11 -34.84 15.84 45.57
C ALA A 11 -34.03 17.00 46.17
N THR A 12 -33.14 17.56 45.34
CA THR A 12 -32.30 18.79 45.50
C THR A 12 -30.94 18.54 46.15
N SER A 13 -29.81 19.09 45.69
CA SER A 13 -29.53 20.25 44.84
C SER A 13 -28.10 20.22 44.30
N SER A 14 -27.84 21.05 43.27
CA SER A 14 -26.60 21.84 43.03
C SER A 14 -25.29 21.09 42.78
N SER A 15 -24.33 21.55 42.00
CA SER A 15 -24.13 22.61 41.01
C SER A 15 -22.66 22.43 40.59
N SER A 16 -22.21 23.12 39.54
CA SER A 16 -20.77 23.39 39.32
C SER A 16 -19.84 22.18 39.17
N VAL A 17 -20.05 21.35 38.15
CA VAL A 17 -18.88 20.87 37.37
C VAL A 17 -18.94 21.59 36.04
N GLU A 18 -18.34 22.75 36.12
CA GLU A 18 -18.00 23.69 35.09
C GLU A 18 -17.49 22.96 33.84
N LYS A 19 -18.28 23.13 32.78
CA LYS A 19 -17.98 22.95 31.37
C LYS A 19 -16.51 23.27 31.05
N ALA A 20 -15.64 22.26 31.18
CA ALA A 20 -14.41 22.19 30.40
C ALA A 20 -14.84 21.91 28.95
N ALA A 21 -15.27 22.97 28.28
CA ALA A 21 -15.44 23.01 26.85
C ALA A 21 -14.13 22.53 26.24
N THR A 22 -14.17 21.30 25.73
CA THR A 22 -13.15 20.73 24.88
C THR A 22 -13.11 21.59 23.62
N GLU A 23 -12.32 22.65 23.68
CA GLU A 23 -11.98 23.50 22.55
C GLU A 23 -11.26 22.61 21.55
N LYS A 24 -12.04 21.95 20.68
CA LYS A 24 -11.50 21.18 19.56
C LYS A 24 -10.70 22.18 18.73
N PRO A 25 -9.38 22.01 18.57
CA PRO A 25 -8.57 22.93 17.78
C PRO A 25 -9.22 23.02 16.41
N HIS A 26 -9.69 24.21 16.08
CA HIS A 26 -10.34 24.53 14.81
C HIS A 26 -9.26 24.50 13.73
N THR A 27 -8.78 23.30 13.39
CA THR A 27 -7.87 23.10 12.26
C THR A 27 -8.64 23.53 11.03
N SER A 28 -8.30 24.73 10.55
CA SER A 28 -8.91 25.37 9.40
C SER A 28 -8.97 24.38 8.25
N TRP A 29 -10.18 24.13 7.75
CA TRP A 29 -10.42 23.20 6.63
C TRP A 29 -9.60 23.58 5.38
N ARG A 30 -9.20 24.85 5.27
CA ARG A 30 -8.31 25.34 4.22
C ARG A 30 -6.89 24.78 4.32
N ASP A 31 -6.37 24.54 5.52
CA ASP A 31 -5.01 24.01 5.71
C ASP A 31 -4.93 22.53 5.34
N ARG A 32 -5.94 21.72 5.72
CA ARG A 32 -5.98 20.31 5.29
C ARG A 32 -6.06 20.16 3.77
N PHE A 33 -6.74 21.09 3.10
CA PHE A 33 -6.94 21.06 1.66
C PHE A 33 -5.68 21.44 0.86
N THR A 34 -4.88 22.40 1.34
CA THR A 34 -3.61 22.78 0.71
C THR A 34 -2.53 21.72 0.87
N TRP A 35 -2.44 21.08 2.04
CA TRP A 35 -1.47 20.02 2.28
C TRP A 35 -1.68 18.81 1.36
N HIS A 36 -2.91 18.34 1.16
CA HIS A 36 -3.16 17.19 0.27
C HIS A 36 -2.84 17.51 -1.20
N LYS A 37 -3.15 18.73 -1.66
CA LYS A 37 -2.84 19.16 -3.04
C LYS A 37 -1.35 19.25 -3.33
N LEU A 38 -0.53 19.61 -2.34
CA LEU A 38 0.92 19.66 -2.49
C LEU A 38 1.60 18.31 -2.25
N LEU A 39 1.04 17.50 -1.37
CA LEU A 39 1.63 16.21 -0.99
C LEU A 39 1.64 15.24 -2.18
N ILE A 40 0.55 15.12 -2.93
CA ILE A 40 0.45 14.21 -4.08
C ILE A 40 1.52 14.50 -5.15
N PRO A 41 1.64 15.71 -5.72
CA PRO A 41 2.66 15.99 -6.73
C PRO A 41 4.08 15.85 -6.17
N THR A 42 4.30 16.22 -4.92
CA THR A 42 5.61 16.04 -4.26
C THR A 42 5.98 14.55 -4.16
N LEU A 43 5.04 13.69 -3.76
CA LEU A 43 5.25 12.24 -3.73
C LEU A 43 5.54 11.68 -5.13
N ILE A 44 4.86 12.16 -6.16
CA ILE A 44 5.13 11.75 -7.55
C ILE A 44 6.56 12.10 -7.95
N VAL A 45 7.01 13.34 -7.68
CA VAL A 45 8.39 13.77 -7.98
C VAL A 45 9.40 12.93 -7.21
N ILE A 46 9.18 12.71 -5.92
CA ILE A 46 10.05 11.86 -5.09
C ILE A 46 10.11 10.45 -5.67
N LEU A 47 8.98 9.85 -6.01
CA LEU A 47 8.90 8.51 -6.57
C LEU A 47 9.63 8.39 -7.91
N VAL A 48 9.51 9.39 -8.80
CA VAL A 48 10.24 9.43 -10.08
C VAL A 48 11.74 9.56 -9.86
N VAL A 49 12.17 10.46 -8.98
CA VAL A 49 13.60 10.65 -8.66
C VAL A 49 14.18 9.38 -8.04
N THR A 50 13.51 8.81 -7.03
CA THR A 50 13.94 7.57 -6.38
C THR A 50 13.96 6.39 -7.36
N GLY A 51 12.96 6.26 -8.24
CA GLY A 51 12.92 5.21 -9.26
C GLY A 51 14.06 5.34 -10.28
N THR A 52 14.36 6.57 -10.70
CA THR A 52 15.48 6.87 -11.60
C THR A 52 16.82 6.54 -10.94
N LEU A 53 17.02 6.96 -9.69
CA LEU A 53 18.22 6.66 -8.91
C LEU A 53 18.40 5.16 -8.68
N ASN A 54 17.32 4.43 -8.38
CA ASN A 54 17.37 2.97 -8.21
C ASN A 54 17.81 2.27 -9.52
N THR A 55 17.33 2.75 -10.66
CA THR A 55 17.73 2.22 -11.98
C THR A 55 19.22 2.47 -12.26
N ILE A 56 19.71 3.68 -11.97
CA ILE A 56 21.13 4.04 -12.15
C ILE A 56 22.01 3.22 -11.20
N ALA A 57 21.64 3.14 -9.91
CA ALA A 57 22.36 2.37 -8.92
C ALA A 57 22.41 0.88 -9.28
N GLY A 58 21.31 0.34 -9.83
CA GLY A 58 21.25 -1.03 -10.34
C GLY A 58 22.28 -1.29 -11.44
N LYS A 59 22.40 -0.37 -12.41
CA LYS A 59 23.40 -0.47 -13.51
C LYS A 59 24.84 -0.35 -13.02
N ILE A 60 25.11 0.53 -12.05
CA ILE A 60 26.44 0.67 -11.45
C ILE A 60 26.82 -0.62 -10.71
N ARG A 61 25.88 -1.21 -9.96
CA ARG A 61 26.13 -2.43 -9.18
C ARG A 61 26.28 -3.68 -10.05
N SER A 62 25.62 -3.76 -11.22
CA SER A 62 25.76 -4.93 -12.09
C SER A 62 27.15 -5.08 -12.71
N GLN A 63 27.92 -3.99 -12.84
CA GLN A 63 29.26 -4.03 -13.43
C GLN A 63 30.28 -4.86 -12.61
N PRO A 64 30.43 -4.68 -11.28
CA PRO A 64 31.42 -5.43 -10.50
C PRO A 64 31.04 -6.86 -10.12
N LEU A 65 29.75 -7.21 -10.04
CA LEU A 65 29.32 -8.52 -9.54
C LEU A 65 29.14 -9.61 -10.63
N GLY A 66 29.27 -9.25 -11.91
CA GLY A 66 29.15 -10.21 -13.02
C GLY A 66 27.83 -10.98 -13.03
N ASP A 67 27.88 -12.27 -13.39
CA ASP A 67 26.69 -13.11 -13.60
C ASP A 67 25.92 -13.44 -12.30
N ALA A 68 26.61 -13.46 -11.15
CA ALA A 68 25.98 -13.71 -9.85
C ALA A 68 25.26 -12.47 -9.29
N SER A 69 25.43 -11.31 -9.92
CA SER A 69 24.94 -10.02 -9.43
C SER A 69 23.44 -9.99 -9.18
N GLY A 70 22.65 -10.60 -10.08
CA GLY A 70 21.18 -10.60 -9.98
C GLY A 70 20.68 -11.35 -8.76
N TYR A 71 21.12 -12.60 -8.60
CA TYR A 71 20.64 -13.49 -7.52
C TYR A 71 21.10 -13.03 -6.13
N VAL A 72 22.41 -12.77 -5.97
CA VAL A 72 22.99 -12.36 -4.68
C VAL A 72 22.38 -11.04 -4.22
N THR A 73 22.25 -10.08 -5.14
CA THR A 73 21.54 -8.84 -4.85
C THR A 73 20.13 -9.13 -4.36
N SER A 74 19.35 -9.91 -5.12
CA SER A 74 17.92 -10.05 -4.87
C SER A 74 17.68 -10.56 -3.45
N ILE A 75 18.46 -11.56 -3.02
CA ILE A 75 18.43 -12.08 -1.64
C ILE A 75 18.78 -11.00 -0.62
N ILE A 76 19.89 -10.28 -0.82
CA ILE A 76 20.32 -9.23 0.11
C ILE A 76 19.26 -8.12 0.18
N SER A 77 18.72 -7.69 -0.95
CA SER A 77 17.66 -6.70 -1.02
C SER A 77 16.41 -7.16 -0.29
N GLN A 78 15.95 -8.40 -0.48
CA GLN A 78 14.80 -8.95 0.26
C GLN A 78 15.05 -8.95 1.78
N PHE A 79 16.25 -9.36 2.21
CA PHE A 79 16.62 -9.34 3.62
C PHE A 79 16.67 -7.91 4.20
N VAL A 80 17.24 -6.97 3.46
CA VAL A 80 17.28 -5.55 3.84
C VAL A 80 15.87 -4.98 3.92
N TYR A 81 15.03 -5.18 2.90
CA TYR A 81 13.64 -4.70 2.92
C TYR A 81 12.84 -5.28 4.08
N PHE A 82 12.97 -6.59 4.33
CA PHE A 82 12.34 -7.24 5.47
C PHE A 82 12.79 -6.60 6.79
N THR A 83 14.11 -6.45 6.98
CA THR A 83 14.69 -5.88 8.20
C THR A 83 14.26 -4.43 8.39
N THR A 84 14.40 -3.60 7.35
CA THR A 84 14.00 -2.19 7.37
C THR A 84 12.51 -2.03 7.66
N TYR A 85 11.66 -2.84 7.04
CA TYR A 85 10.22 -2.83 7.30
C TYR A 85 9.91 -3.11 8.78
N TRP A 86 10.50 -4.16 9.36
CA TRP A 86 10.33 -4.47 10.78
C TRP A 86 10.91 -3.39 11.70
N CYS A 87 12.07 -2.83 11.37
CA CYS A 87 12.66 -1.72 12.12
C CYS A 87 11.73 -0.51 12.13
N ILE A 88 11.12 -0.15 10.98
CA ILE A 88 10.17 0.96 10.89
C ILE A 88 8.92 0.67 11.74
N LEU A 89 8.35 -0.54 11.68
CA LEU A 89 7.20 -0.89 12.50
C LEU A 89 7.51 -0.83 14.00
N ILE A 90 8.67 -1.33 14.42
CA ILE A 90 9.12 -1.25 15.82
C ILE A 90 9.31 0.21 16.22
N LEU A 91 9.92 1.02 15.37
CA LEU A 91 10.12 2.45 15.63
C LEU A 91 8.79 3.19 15.76
N LEU A 92 7.84 2.96 14.86
CA LEU A 92 6.50 3.54 14.92
C LEU A 92 5.76 3.12 16.20
N TRP A 93 5.89 1.87 16.60
CA TRP A 93 5.33 1.38 17.86
C TRP A 93 5.95 2.07 19.09
N VAL A 94 7.28 2.22 19.12
CA VAL A 94 7.99 2.94 20.19
C VAL A 94 7.59 4.41 20.23
N VAL A 95 7.53 5.09 19.07
CA VAL A 95 7.11 6.50 18.97
C VAL A 95 5.67 6.67 19.43
N SER A 96 4.76 5.78 19.03
CA SER A 96 3.37 5.82 19.48
C SER A 96 3.26 5.69 21.00
N LYS A 97 4.08 4.81 21.62
CA LYS A 97 4.17 4.67 23.07
C LYS A 97 4.71 5.94 23.76
N LEU A 98 5.72 6.59 23.17
CA LEU A 98 6.35 7.78 23.75
C LEU A 98 5.50 9.04 23.61
N THR A 99 4.80 9.21 22.49
CA THR A 99 4.04 10.43 22.19
C THR A 99 2.59 10.38 22.72
N HIS A 100 2.16 9.27 23.31
CA HIS A 100 0.75 9.02 23.70
C HIS A 100 -0.26 9.29 22.58
N LYS A 101 0.20 9.23 21.33
CA LYS A 101 -0.60 9.46 20.13
C LYS A 101 -0.79 8.09 19.47
N ASP A 102 -2.04 7.70 19.27
CA ASP A 102 -2.42 6.48 18.55
C ASP A 102 -2.11 6.63 17.06
N ILE A 103 -0.81 6.53 16.73
CA ILE A 103 -0.33 6.44 15.35
C ILE A 103 -0.42 4.99 14.87
N MET A 104 -0.18 4.02 15.76
CA MET A 104 -0.27 2.60 15.47
C MET A 104 -0.78 1.84 16.70
N THR A 105 -1.98 1.26 16.60
CA THR A 105 -2.57 0.53 17.72
C THR A 105 -1.88 -0.82 17.89
N LYS A 106 -1.77 -1.32 19.14
CA LYS A 106 -1.21 -2.66 19.42
C LYS A 106 -1.90 -3.76 18.61
N GLU A 107 -3.20 -3.59 18.37
CA GLU A 107 -4.01 -4.51 17.57
C GLU A 107 -3.55 -4.57 16.12
N GLU A 108 -3.18 -3.44 15.51
CA GLU A 108 -2.69 -3.37 14.12
C GLU A 108 -1.32 -4.04 13.98
N PHE A 109 -0.42 -3.82 14.96
CA PHE A 109 0.88 -4.51 14.98
C PHE A 109 0.71 -6.02 15.18
N LEU A 110 -0.15 -6.42 16.14
CA LEU A 110 -0.43 -7.82 16.42
C LEU A 110 -1.25 -8.49 15.33
N TRP A 111 -1.97 -7.74 14.49
CA TRP A 111 -2.78 -8.27 13.40
C TRP A 111 -1.96 -9.11 12.41
N VAL A 112 -0.69 -8.75 12.22
CA VAL A 112 0.23 -9.48 11.34
C VAL A 112 0.44 -10.92 11.83
N TRP A 113 0.50 -11.11 13.15
CA TRP A 113 0.87 -12.37 13.80
C TRP A 113 -0.30 -13.14 14.41
N THR A 114 -1.36 -12.45 14.80
CA THR A 114 -2.42 -13.03 15.63
C THR A 114 -3.40 -13.82 14.76
N PRO A 115 -3.58 -15.13 15.01
CA PRO A 115 -4.60 -15.92 14.31
C PRO A 115 -5.99 -15.36 14.61
N ARG A 116 -6.84 -15.25 13.58
CA ARG A 116 -8.21 -14.74 13.75
C ARG A 116 -9.09 -15.79 14.42
N LYS A 117 -9.57 -15.49 15.62
CA LYS A 117 -10.48 -16.37 16.38
C LYS A 117 -11.94 -16.18 15.99
N ASP A 118 -12.29 -14.99 15.48
CA ASP A 118 -13.67 -14.56 15.21
C ASP A 118 -14.18 -14.98 13.83
N VAL A 119 -13.80 -16.17 13.37
CA VAL A 119 -14.21 -16.65 12.04
C VAL A 119 -15.62 -17.23 12.13
N ASP A 120 -16.54 -16.66 11.35
CA ASP A 120 -17.90 -17.15 11.16
C ASP A 120 -17.95 -18.68 11.06
N LYS A 121 -18.65 -19.30 12.01
CA LYS A 121 -18.88 -20.76 12.03
C LYS A 121 -19.63 -21.25 10.79
N SER A 122 -20.29 -20.34 10.07
CA SER A 122 -21.04 -20.61 8.83
C SER A 122 -20.15 -21.03 7.66
N LYS A 123 -18.89 -20.54 7.58
CA LYS A 123 -17.98 -20.91 6.49
C LYS A 123 -17.43 -22.33 6.73
N LYS A 124 -17.61 -23.25 5.77
CA LYS A 124 -17.10 -24.63 5.84
C LYS A 124 -15.84 -24.81 4.98
N GLY A 125 -15.00 -25.79 5.34
CA GLY A 125 -13.85 -26.26 4.55
C GLY A 125 -12.68 -25.27 4.45
N PHE A 126 -12.06 -25.22 3.25
CA PHE A 126 -10.85 -24.44 2.97
C PHE A 126 -11.02 -22.94 3.28
N ARG A 127 -12.18 -22.34 3.00
CA ARG A 127 -12.45 -20.92 3.32
C ARG A 127 -12.35 -20.62 4.80
N ARG A 128 -12.73 -21.57 5.68
CA ARG A 128 -12.60 -21.43 7.13
C ARG A 128 -11.15 -21.53 7.59
N TRP A 129 -10.43 -22.50 7.05
CA TRP A 129 -9.00 -22.67 7.31
C TRP A 129 -8.23 -21.42 6.88
N TRP A 130 -8.48 -20.94 5.66
CA TRP A 130 -7.88 -19.72 5.13
C TRP A 130 -8.20 -18.50 5.99
N ALA A 131 -9.45 -18.32 6.43
CA ALA A 131 -9.84 -17.19 7.26
C ALA A 131 -9.17 -17.17 8.65
N ARG A 132 -8.80 -18.33 9.20
CA ARG A 132 -8.12 -18.46 10.51
C ARG A 132 -6.66 -18.07 10.50
N LEU A 133 -5.99 -18.20 9.36
CA LEU A 133 -4.57 -17.88 9.23
C LEU A 133 -4.29 -16.39 9.49
N PRO A 134 -3.13 -16.06 10.11
CA PRO A 134 -2.76 -14.69 10.46
C PRO A 134 -2.59 -13.78 9.24
N GLY A 135 -2.49 -12.47 9.46
CA GLY A 135 -2.33 -11.46 8.40
C GLY A 135 -1.12 -11.72 7.50
N PHE A 136 -0.05 -12.31 8.04
CA PHE A 136 1.17 -12.68 7.32
C PHE A 136 0.93 -13.49 6.03
N LYS A 137 -0.16 -14.25 5.94
CA LYS A 137 -0.49 -15.00 4.72
C LYS A 137 -0.62 -14.08 3.49
N TYR A 138 -1.20 -12.89 3.64
CA TYR A 138 -1.39 -11.98 2.51
C TYR A 138 -0.05 -11.45 2.02
N THR A 139 0.84 -11.11 2.95
CA THR A 139 2.22 -10.74 2.63
C THR A 139 2.94 -11.90 1.93
N PHE A 140 2.81 -13.13 2.42
CA PHE A 140 3.42 -14.30 1.81
C PHE A 140 2.93 -14.55 0.38
N PHE A 141 1.61 -14.50 0.14
CA PHE A 141 1.05 -14.67 -1.21
C PHE A 141 1.41 -13.50 -2.14
N SER A 142 1.45 -12.27 -1.62
CA SER A 142 1.97 -11.12 -2.36
C SER A 142 3.42 -11.35 -2.78
N SER A 143 4.28 -11.76 -1.85
CA SER A 143 5.70 -12.02 -2.15
C SER A 143 5.90 -13.15 -3.14
N ILE A 144 5.09 -14.22 -3.08
CA ILE A 144 5.12 -15.28 -4.11
C ILE A 144 4.73 -14.71 -5.47
N ALA A 145 3.66 -13.91 -5.54
CA ALA A 145 3.22 -13.30 -6.79
C ALA A 145 4.29 -12.35 -7.36
N ASP A 146 4.93 -11.56 -6.51
CA ASP A 146 6.01 -10.65 -6.89
C ASP A 146 7.22 -11.43 -7.45
N VAL A 147 7.70 -12.45 -6.72
CA VAL A 147 8.82 -13.30 -7.17
C VAL A 147 8.47 -14.06 -8.46
N LEU A 148 7.22 -14.50 -8.61
CA LEU A 148 6.78 -15.14 -9.85
C LEU A 148 6.78 -14.14 -11.02
N GLY A 149 6.31 -12.91 -10.79
CA GLY A 149 6.36 -11.83 -11.77
C GLY A 149 7.78 -11.51 -12.21
N ASP A 150 8.71 -11.37 -11.26
CA ASP A 150 10.12 -11.12 -11.54
C ASP A 150 10.76 -12.27 -12.34
N ASN A 151 10.51 -13.52 -11.96
CA ASN A 151 11.03 -14.68 -12.69
C ASN A 151 10.46 -14.77 -14.11
N LEU A 152 9.16 -14.51 -14.29
CA LEU A 152 8.54 -14.45 -15.63
C LEU A 152 9.14 -13.32 -16.48
N MET A 153 9.41 -12.17 -15.88
CA MET A 153 10.09 -11.06 -16.55
C MET A 153 11.50 -11.46 -16.98
N PHE A 154 12.29 -12.10 -16.11
CA PHE A 154 13.63 -12.60 -16.48
C PHE A 154 13.59 -13.67 -17.58
N LEU A 155 12.63 -14.59 -17.52
CA LEU A 155 12.46 -15.62 -18.54
C LEU A 155 12.07 -15.06 -19.91
N THR A 156 11.33 -13.96 -19.94
CA THR A 156 10.88 -13.32 -21.20
C THR A 156 11.89 -12.33 -21.77
N GLN A 157 12.80 -11.80 -20.95
CA GLN A 157 13.83 -10.84 -21.36
C GLN A 157 14.65 -11.23 -22.61
N PRO A 158 15.15 -12.48 -22.79
CA PRO A 158 15.92 -12.84 -23.99
C PRO A 158 15.07 -12.96 -25.26
N PHE A 159 13.75 -13.09 -25.14
CA PHE A 159 12.83 -13.27 -26.27
C PHE A 159 12.13 -11.98 -26.71
N LEU A 160 12.21 -10.92 -25.90
CA LEU A 160 11.54 -9.65 -26.15
C LEU A 160 12.51 -8.61 -26.69
N SER A 161 12.11 -7.93 -27.78
CA SER A 161 12.80 -6.71 -28.20
C SER A 161 12.59 -5.60 -27.17
N ILE A 162 13.54 -4.66 -27.09
CA ILE A 162 13.46 -3.52 -26.16
C ILE A 162 12.17 -2.71 -26.36
N ILE A 163 11.71 -2.57 -27.61
CA ILE A 163 10.48 -1.85 -27.95
C ILE A 163 9.26 -2.59 -27.38
N LEU A 164 9.19 -3.91 -27.55
CA LEU A 164 8.10 -4.73 -26.99
C LEU A 164 8.11 -4.72 -25.47
N PHE A 165 9.30 -4.75 -24.84
CA PHE A 165 9.43 -4.65 -23.39
C PHE A 165 8.87 -3.32 -22.86
N ASN A 166 9.22 -2.20 -23.49
CA ASN A 166 8.69 -0.88 -23.13
C ASN A 166 7.18 -0.76 -23.35
N LEU A 167 6.65 -1.39 -24.40
CA LEU A 167 5.21 -1.46 -24.68
C LEU A 167 4.47 -2.26 -23.60
N LEU A 168 5.00 -3.43 -23.23
CA LEU A 168 4.47 -4.28 -22.16
C LEU A 168 4.45 -3.57 -20.81
N GLN A 169 5.53 -2.85 -20.49
CA GLN A 169 5.64 -2.11 -19.23
C GLN A 169 4.57 -1.01 -19.11
N GLN A 170 4.24 -0.35 -20.22
CA GLN A 170 3.16 0.63 -20.28
C GLN A 170 1.78 -0.04 -20.24
N GLY A 171 1.64 -1.25 -20.79
CA GLY A 171 0.44 -2.08 -20.67
C GLY A 171 0.10 -2.52 -19.24
N MET A 172 1.06 -2.47 -18.30
CA MET A 172 0.78 -2.77 -16.89
C MET A 172 -0.20 -1.77 -16.26
N VAL A 173 -0.23 -0.51 -16.70
CA VAL A 173 -1.10 0.54 -16.17
C VAL A 173 -2.59 0.21 -16.37
N PRO A 174 -3.09 0.01 -17.61
CA PRO A 174 -4.50 -0.35 -17.82
C PRO A 174 -4.84 -1.72 -17.22
N PHE A 175 -3.89 -2.67 -17.21
CA PHE A 175 -4.11 -3.98 -16.59
C PHE A 175 -4.33 -3.87 -15.08
N THR A 176 -3.51 -3.08 -14.38
CA THR A 176 -3.65 -2.82 -12.94
C THR A 176 -4.98 -2.14 -12.64
N LEU A 177 -5.39 -1.19 -13.47
CA LEU A 177 -6.68 -0.53 -13.34
C LEU A 177 -7.86 -1.51 -13.53
N MET A 178 -7.77 -2.39 -14.52
CA MET A 178 -8.78 -3.42 -14.77
C MET A 178 -8.92 -4.35 -13.55
N TRP A 179 -7.82 -4.85 -13.01
CA TRP A 179 -7.84 -5.68 -11.80
C TRP A 179 -8.33 -4.92 -10.57
N SER A 180 -7.95 -3.66 -10.42
CA SER A 180 -8.46 -2.81 -9.35
C SER A 180 -9.98 -2.63 -9.46
N CYS A 181 -10.51 -2.43 -10.66
CA CYS A 181 -11.97 -2.37 -10.90
C CYS A 181 -12.67 -3.66 -10.50
N ILE A 182 -12.11 -4.82 -10.89
CA ILE A 182 -12.69 -6.14 -10.63
C ILE A 182 -12.62 -6.50 -9.14
N LEU A 183 -11.49 -6.25 -8.48
CA LEU A 183 -11.23 -6.72 -7.12
C LEU A 183 -11.75 -5.77 -6.04
N LEU A 184 -11.58 -4.46 -6.23
CA LEU A 184 -11.97 -3.45 -5.25
C LEU A 184 -13.39 -2.91 -5.50
N GLY A 185 -14.00 -3.21 -6.65
CA GLY A 185 -15.28 -2.65 -7.05
C GLY A 185 -15.24 -1.12 -7.17
N ALA A 186 -14.05 -0.57 -7.42
CA ALA A 186 -13.83 0.86 -7.52
C ALA A 186 -14.63 1.43 -8.70
N ARG A 187 -15.38 2.50 -8.46
CA ARG A 187 -16.10 3.22 -9.51
C ARG A 187 -15.19 4.32 -10.03
N TYR A 188 -14.65 4.11 -11.23
CA TYR A 188 -13.80 5.09 -11.89
C TYR A 188 -14.64 6.22 -12.49
N ILE A 189 -14.15 7.44 -12.34
CA ILE A 189 -14.70 8.62 -13.02
C ILE A 189 -14.24 8.63 -14.48
N SER A 190 -15.04 9.16 -15.40
CA SER A 190 -14.73 9.21 -16.84
C SER A 190 -13.39 9.89 -17.15
N GLU A 191 -12.97 10.85 -16.33
CA GLU A 191 -11.66 11.52 -16.41
C GLU A 191 -10.48 10.56 -16.19
N GLU A 192 -10.61 9.62 -15.25
CA GLU A 192 -9.56 8.63 -14.96
C GLU A 192 -9.41 7.65 -16.13
N LEU A 193 -10.54 7.24 -16.73
CA LEU A 193 -10.56 6.37 -17.90
C LEU A 193 -9.94 7.05 -19.13
N LEU A 194 -10.20 8.36 -19.31
CA LEU A 194 -9.59 9.16 -20.38
C LEU A 194 -8.07 9.29 -20.18
N GLY A 195 -7.62 9.52 -18.94
CA GLY A 195 -6.20 9.57 -18.61
C GLY A 195 -5.48 8.27 -18.99
N VAL A 196 -6.08 7.12 -18.67
CA VAL A 196 -5.52 5.80 -19.01
C VAL A 196 -5.52 5.56 -20.52
N ALA A 197 -6.61 5.91 -21.21
CA ALA A 197 -6.69 5.80 -22.66
C ALA A 197 -5.61 6.66 -23.35
N LEU A 198 -5.35 7.87 -22.84
CA LEU A 198 -4.32 8.76 -23.37
C LEU A 198 -2.92 8.18 -23.16
N VAL A 199 -2.62 7.63 -21.97
CA VAL A 199 -1.34 6.95 -21.71
C VAL A 199 -1.14 5.81 -22.70
N VAL A 200 -2.13 4.93 -22.86
CA VAL A 200 -2.05 3.81 -23.82
C VAL A 200 -1.90 4.29 -25.27
N ALA A 201 -2.61 5.35 -25.66
CA ALA A 201 -2.49 5.92 -27.00
C ALA A 201 -1.07 6.48 -27.26
N MET A 202 -0.50 7.20 -26.29
CA MET A 202 0.88 7.71 -26.37
C MET A 202 1.90 6.59 -26.43
N THR A 203 1.70 5.51 -25.67
CA THR A 203 2.52 4.29 -25.73
C THR A 203 2.55 3.71 -27.12
N ILE A 204 1.38 3.46 -27.70
CA ILE A 204 1.23 2.85 -29.02
C ILE A 204 1.84 3.76 -30.09
N ALA A 205 1.55 5.07 -30.03
CA ALA A 205 2.12 6.04 -30.95
C ALA A 205 3.64 6.06 -30.90
N SER A 206 4.23 6.04 -29.69
CA SER A 206 5.69 6.00 -29.50
C SER A 206 6.30 4.73 -30.09
N ALA A 207 5.68 3.57 -29.85
CA ALA A 207 6.17 2.30 -30.39
C ALA A 207 6.12 2.27 -31.92
N VAL A 208 5.02 2.74 -32.54
CA VAL A 208 4.89 2.82 -34.00
C VAL A 208 5.92 3.76 -34.61
N LEU A 209 6.15 4.92 -33.99
CA LEU A 209 7.13 5.90 -34.47
C LEU A 209 8.57 5.36 -34.37
N SER A 210 8.90 4.63 -33.31
CA SER A 210 10.18 3.94 -33.18
C SER A 210 10.35 2.82 -34.22
N SER A 211 9.29 2.08 -34.55
CA SER A 211 9.36 1.06 -35.61
C SER A 211 9.52 1.66 -37.01
N ALA A 212 8.89 2.80 -37.28
CA ALA A 212 9.00 3.47 -38.58
C ALA A 212 10.39 4.08 -38.84
N SER A 213 11.04 4.61 -37.79
CA SER A 213 12.38 5.21 -37.89
C SER A 213 13.52 4.18 -37.98
N GLY A 214 13.31 2.95 -37.51
CA GLY A 214 14.29 1.86 -37.61
C GLY A 214 14.38 1.19 -39.00
N GLY A 215 13.51 1.55 -39.95
CA GLY A 215 13.46 0.96 -41.30
C GLY A 215 14.26 1.72 -42.37
N SER A 216 14.99 2.79 -42.01
CA SER A 216 15.76 3.62 -42.95
C SER A 216 17.28 3.44 -42.83
N SER A 217 17.75 2.22 -42.63
CA SER A 217 19.19 1.85 -42.65
C SER A 217 19.42 0.62 -43.50
#